data_AF-A0A9P5N806-F1
#
_entry.id   AF-A0A9P5N806-F1
#
_cell.length_a   1.000
_cell.length_b   1.000
_cell.length_c   1.000
_cell.angle_alpha   90.00
_cell.angle_beta   90.00
_cell.angle_gamma   90.00
#
_symmetry.space_group_name_H-M   'P 1'
#
loop_
_entity.id
_entity.type
_entity.pdbx_description
1 polymer ?
#
loop_
_entity_poly.entity_id
_entity_poly.type
_entity_poly.pdbx_seq_one_letter_code
_entity_poly.pdbx_strand_id
1 'polypeptide(L)'
;NLKTSKEVSVGQQPYYERSQVSSICWVTHRNEVTDTVCYGNALGCLVFLQYHANEDRFETIFSSRLARGAEITCIAADTSMRSTRIAIGTQDKCIQVWTFESSSRKLEPVYSKMDQSDREIVPKALAFDTNSEQDLYVFGLYDGGL
;
A
#
# COMPACT_ATOMS: atom_id res chain seq x y z
N ASN A 1 32.09 2.38 3.57
CA ASN A 1 31.77 3.83 3.64
C ASN A 1 30.27 4.00 3.46
N LEU A 2 29.51 4.12 4.55
CA LEU A 2 28.10 4.50 4.50
C LEU A 2 28.04 6.02 4.33
N LYS A 3 27.46 6.49 3.23
CA LYS A 3 27.12 7.91 3.08
C LYS A 3 25.78 8.13 3.78
N THR A 4 25.76 9.01 4.77
CA THR A 4 24.51 9.53 5.33
C THR A 4 23.97 10.60 4.38
N SER A 5 22.70 10.46 4.00
CA SER A 5 21.96 11.46 3.24
C SER A 5 21.25 12.42 4.20
N LYS A 6 20.87 13.60 3.71
CA LYS A 6 20.03 14.55 4.45
C LYS A 6 18.70 13.89 4.82
N GLU A 7 18.26 14.07 6.05
CA GLU A 7 16.92 13.66 6.48
C GLU A 7 15.87 14.61 5.89
N VAL A 8 14.85 14.04 5.25
CA VAL A 8 13.72 14.76 4.64
C VAL A 8 12.60 14.81 5.67
N SER A 9 11.98 15.98 5.82
CA SER A 9 10.92 16.15 6.82
C SER A 9 9.62 15.47 6.38
N VAL A 10 8.87 14.93 7.34
CA VAL A 10 7.49 14.47 7.15
C VAL A 10 6.56 15.38 7.94
N GLY A 11 5.44 15.79 7.33
CA GLY A 11 4.43 16.61 8.02
C GLY A 11 3.85 15.93 9.27
N GLN A 12 3.18 16.70 10.13
CA GLN A 12 2.44 16.12 11.26
C GLN A 12 1.28 15.27 10.75
N GLN A 13 1.25 14.01 11.15
CA GLN A 13 0.18 13.06 10.84
C GLN A 13 -0.66 12.75 12.10
N PRO A 14 -1.96 12.50 11.96
CA PRO A 14 -2.78 11.91 13.02
C PRO A 14 -2.12 10.65 13.62
N TYR A 15 -2.35 10.41 14.92
CA TYR A 15 -1.71 9.31 15.66
C TYR A 15 -1.95 7.93 15.02
N TYR A 16 -3.16 7.69 14.50
CA TYR A 16 -3.51 6.40 13.88
C TYR A 16 -2.76 6.13 12.56
N GLU A 17 -2.31 7.16 11.85
CA GLU A 17 -1.51 7.03 10.62
C GLU A 17 -0.05 6.71 10.92
N ARG A 18 0.43 7.07 12.12
CA ARG A 18 1.80 6.84 12.63
C ARG A 18 1.92 5.57 13.47
N SER A 19 0.89 4.73 13.49
CA SER A 19 1.02 3.40 14.07
C SER A 19 2.12 2.61 13.35
N GLN A 20 2.54 1.49 13.94
CA GLN A 20 3.59 0.63 13.41
C GLN A 20 3.33 0.31 11.92
N VAL A 21 4.23 0.79 11.05
CA VAL A 21 4.23 0.47 9.63
C VAL A 21 4.55 -1.01 9.48
N SER A 22 3.66 -1.73 8.81
CA SER A 22 3.73 -3.18 8.62
C SER A 22 4.07 -3.56 7.18
N SER A 23 3.80 -2.68 6.23
CA SER A 23 4.10 -2.87 4.81
C SER A 23 4.29 -1.54 4.09
N ILE A 24 5.11 -1.53 3.03
CA ILE A 24 5.46 -0.32 2.28
C ILE A 24 5.79 -0.67 0.83
N CYS A 25 5.42 0.20 -0.10
CA CYS A 25 5.85 0.13 -1.49
C CYS A 25 6.04 1.53 -2.10
N TRP A 26 6.90 1.63 -3.10
CA TRP A 26 7.00 2.82 -3.93
C TRP A 26 5.96 2.78 -5.04
N VAL A 27 5.28 3.91 -5.21
CA VAL A 27 4.31 4.18 -6.27
C VAL A 27 4.92 5.23 -7.19
N THR A 28 5.98 4.82 -7.89
CA THR A 28 6.71 5.71 -8.81
C THR A 28 6.37 5.34 -10.24
N HIS A 29 5.58 6.16 -10.92
CA HIS A 29 5.35 6.02 -12.35
C HIS A 29 6.50 6.66 -13.13
N ARG A 30 6.96 6.04 -14.23
CA ARG A 30 8.14 6.52 -15.00
C ARG A 30 8.03 7.96 -15.51
N ASN A 31 6.81 8.45 -15.67
CA ASN A 31 6.50 9.78 -16.20
C ASN A 31 6.00 10.75 -15.12
N GLU A 32 5.93 10.34 -13.85
CA GLU A 32 5.57 11.24 -12.77
C GLU A 32 6.79 12.04 -12.31
N VAL A 33 6.56 13.31 -12.01
CA VAL A 33 7.61 14.25 -11.56
C VAL A 33 7.88 14.10 -10.06
N THR A 34 6.99 13.40 -9.35
CA THR A 34 6.99 13.29 -7.89
C THR A 34 7.02 11.83 -7.46
N ASP A 35 7.89 11.50 -6.51
CA ASP A 35 7.88 10.19 -5.88
C ASP A 35 6.73 10.08 -4.89
N THR A 36 5.98 8.98 -4.97
CA THR A 36 4.92 8.66 -4.01
C THR A 36 5.27 7.35 -3.31
N VAL A 37 5.20 7.33 -1.98
CA VAL A 37 5.33 6.11 -1.18
C VAL A 37 3.98 5.77 -0.57
N CYS A 38 3.61 4.50 -0.66
CA CYS A 38 2.39 3.96 -0.07
C CYS A 38 2.80 3.03 1.07
N TYR A 39 2.16 3.18 2.22
CA TYR A 39 2.40 2.27 3.35
C TYR A 39 1.10 1.88 4.04
N GLY A 40 1.16 0.69 4.63
CA GLY A 40 0.12 0.10 5.44
C GLY A 40 0.61 -0.07 6.87
N ASN A 41 -0.32 -0.04 7.82
CA ASN A 41 0.03 -0.17 9.24
C ASN A 41 -0.83 -1.19 9.99
N ALA A 42 -0.44 -1.44 11.25
CA ALA A 42 -1.10 -2.38 12.15
C ALA A 42 -2.56 -2.04 12.50
N LEU A 43 -3.04 -0.83 12.19
CA LEU A 43 -4.42 -0.40 12.42
C LEU A 43 -5.30 -0.43 11.16
N GLY A 44 -4.76 -0.96 10.06
CA GLY A 44 -5.45 -1.02 8.78
C GLY A 44 -5.52 0.29 8.03
N CYS A 45 -4.64 1.26 8.33
CA CYS A 45 -4.57 2.50 7.57
C CYS A 45 -3.66 2.31 6.35
N LEU A 46 -4.19 2.69 5.18
CA LEU A 46 -3.44 2.84 3.94
C LEU A 46 -3.16 4.32 3.72
N VAL A 47 -1.88 4.68 3.65
CA VAL A 47 -1.43 6.07 3.59
C VAL A 47 -0.53 6.25 2.38
N PHE A 48 -0.70 7.37 1.67
CA PHE A 48 0.15 7.79 0.55
C PHE A 48 0.83 9.09 0.92
N LEU A 49 2.16 9.08 0.86
CA LEU A 49 3.00 10.25 1.01
C LEU A 49 3.61 10.61 -0.33
N GLN A 50 3.51 11.87 -0.73
CA GLN A 50 4.13 12.38 -1.96
C GLN A 50 5.26 13.34 -1.62
N TYR A 51 6.37 13.23 -2.33
CA TYR A 51 7.52 14.10 -2.16
C TYR A 51 7.31 15.43 -2.91
N HIS A 52 7.47 16.53 -2.18
CA HIS A 52 7.39 17.89 -2.71
C HIS A 52 8.79 18.50 -2.80
N ALA A 53 9.40 18.45 -3.99
CA ALA A 53 10.78 18.90 -4.21
C ALA A 53 11.04 20.36 -3.82
N ASN A 54 10.05 21.25 -3.98
CA ASN A 54 10.18 22.67 -3.62
C ASN A 54 10.30 22.90 -2.11
N GLU A 55 9.75 21.98 -1.30
CA GLU A 55 9.68 22.09 0.15
C GLU A 55 10.56 21.07 0.86
N ASP A 56 11.20 20.18 0.10
CA ASP A 56 12.05 19.09 0.58
C ASP A 56 11.39 18.31 1.73
N ARG A 57 10.13 17.89 1.49
CA ARG A 57 9.32 17.17 2.46
C ARG A 57 8.35 16.18 1.80
N PHE A 58 7.91 15.21 2.59
CA PHE A 58 6.78 14.36 2.26
C PHE A 58 5.48 14.93 2.86
N GLU A 59 4.41 14.92 2.07
CA GLU A 59 3.05 15.28 2.48
C GLU A 59 2.11 14.08 2.33
N THR A 60 1.22 13.87 3.31
CA THR A 60 0.12 12.92 3.18
C THR A 60 -0.88 13.44 2.15
N ILE A 61 -0.99 12.77 1.00
CA ILE A 61 -1.95 13.13 -0.06
C ILE A 61 -3.21 12.27 -0.03
N PHE A 62 -3.15 11.12 0.64
CA PHE A 62 -4.29 10.26 0.91
C PHE A 62 -4.04 9.45 2.18
N SER A 63 -5.09 9.28 2.98
CA SER A 63 -5.08 8.38 4.14
C SER A 63 -6.49 7.87 4.36
N SER A 64 -6.62 6.56 4.52
CA SER A 64 -7.90 5.94 4.88
C SER A 64 -7.68 4.69 5.71
N ARG A 65 -8.55 4.48 6.69
CA ARG A 65 -8.64 3.20 7.42
C ARG A 65 -9.57 2.27 6.65
N LEU A 66 -9.03 1.13 6.24
CA LEU A 66 -9.73 0.20 5.37
C LEU A 66 -10.51 -0.85 6.16
N ALA A 67 -11.69 -1.20 5.66
CA ALA A 67 -12.57 -2.26 6.16
C ALA A 67 -12.63 -2.34 7.71
N ARG A 68 -12.30 -3.50 8.28
CA ARG A 68 -12.34 -3.77 9.72
C ARG A 68 -11.15 -3.18 10.49
N GLY A 69 -10.25 -2.50 9.80
CA GLY A 69 -9.04 -1.93 10.39
C GLY A 69 -8.05 -3.00 10.88
N ALA A 70 -8.03 -4.16 10.22
CA ALA A 70 -7.02 -5.19 10.44
C ALA A 70 -5.67 -4.74 9.87
N GLU A 71 -4.57 -5.23 10.42
CA GLU A 71 -3.22 -4.94 9.95
C GLU A 71 -3.09 -5.19 8.43
N ILE A 72 -2.50 -4.23 7.71
CA ILE A 72 -2.12 -4.42 6.31
C ILE A 72 -0.77 -5.13 6.27
N THR A 73 -0.77 -6.42 5.96
CA THR A 73 0.42 -7.28 6.05
C THR A 73 1.28 -7.23 4.79
N CYS A 74 0.71 -6.85 3.65
CA CYS A 74 1.43 -6.76 2.40
C CYS A 74 0.78 -5.77 1.44
N ILE A 75 1.61 -5.13 0.61
CA ILE A 75 1.21 -4.19 -0.44
C ILE A 75 2.01 -4.50 -1.69
N ALA A 76 1.36 -4.47 -2.85
CA ALA A 76 2.00 -4.46 -4.16
C ALA A 76 1.46 -3.31 -5.01
N ALA A 77 2.32 -2.73 -5.84
CA ALA A 77 1.94 -1.70 -6.80
C ALA A 77 2.29 -2.15 -8.21
N ASP A 78 1.38 -1.92 -9.15
CA ASP A 78 1.62 -2.02 -10.58
C ASP A 78 1.47 -0.63 -11.21
N THR A 79 2.62 -0.08 -11.62
CA THR A 79 2.76 1.25 -12.23
C THR A 79 2.98 1.17 -13.75
N SER A 80 2.66 0.03 -14.39
CA SER A 80 2.82 -0.14 -15.84
C SER A 80 1.73 0.57 -16.64
N MET A 81 0.57 0.81 -16.02
CA MET A 81 -0.57 1.51 -16.59
C MET A 81 -0.59 2.98 -16.18
N ARG A 82 -1.43 3.78 -16.86
CA ARG A 82 -1.60 5.21 -16.56
C ARG A 82 -2.05 5.48 -15.12
N SER A 83 -2.97 4.67 -14.60
CA SER A 83 -3.32 4.66 -13.18
C SER A 83 -2.57 3.53 -12.49
N THR A 84 -2.10 3.77 -11.26
CA THR A 84 -1.39 2.75 -10.50
C THR A 84 -2.39 1.81 -9.86
N ARG A 85 -2.23 0.50 -10.05
CA ARG A 85 -3.00 -0.49 -9.29
C ARG A 85 -2.28 -0.80 -7.99
N ILE A 86 -3.00 -0.75 -6.89
CA ILE A 86 -2.49 -1.03 -5.55
C ILE A 86 -3.26 -2.23 -5.01
N ALA A 87 -2.56 -3.33 -4.79
CA ALA A 87 -3.10 -4.49 -4.10
C ALA A 87 -2.64 -4.49 -2.65
N ILE A 88 -3.55 -4.84 -1.75
CA ILE A 88 -3.24 -5.03 -0.33
C ILE A 88 -3.77 -6.36 0.15
N GLY A 89 -3.09 -6.91 1.15
CA GLY A 89 -3.55 -8.04 1.93
C GLY A 89 -3.58 -7.67 3.40
N THR A 90 -4.61 -8.11 4.10
CA THR A 90 -4.81 -7.84 5.52
C THR A 90 -4.73 -9.11 6.37
N GLN A 91 -4.50 -8.92 7.67
CA GLN A 91 -4.46 -10.01 8.64
C GLN A 91 -5.79 -10.79 8.73
N ASP A 92 -6.93 -10.13 8.48
CA ASP A 92 -8.25 -10.78 8.44
C ASP A 92 -8.58 -11.44 7.08
N LYS A 93 -7.54 -11.81 6.33
CA LYS A 93 -7.61 -12.55 5.07
C LYS A 93 -8.35 -11.81 3.95
N CYS A 94 -8.42 -10.48 4.01
CA CYS A 94 -8.99 -9.67 2.95
C CYS A 94 -7.90 -9.31 1.92
N ILE A 95 -8.21 -9.53 0.65
CA ILE A 95 -7.43 -9.03 -0.49
C ILE A 95 -8.25 -7.94 -1.17
N GLN A 96 -7.64 -6.77 -1.35
CA GLN A 96 -8.29 -5.65 -2.02
C GLN A 96 -7.37 -5.08 -3.10
N VAL A 97 -7.95 -4.64 -4.20
CA VAL A 97 -7.25 -3.94 -5.28
C VAL A 97 -7.93 -2.60 -5.50
N TRP A 98 -7.11 -1.57 -5.63
CA TRP A 98 -7.51 -0.18 -5.84
C TRP A 98 -6.78 0.39 -7.04
N THR A 99 -7.38 1.37 -7.70
CA THR A 99 -6.67 2.26 -8.63
C THR A 99 -6.39 3.58 -7.95
N PHE A 100 -5.12 3.99 -7.97
CA PHE A 100 -4.66 5.27 -7.46
C PHE A 100 -4.27 6.18 -8.64
N GLU A 101 -4.87 7.36 -8.69
CA GLU A 101 -4.59 8.40 -9.67
C GLU A 101 -3.90 9.58 -8.96
N SER A 102 -2.57 9.65 -9.09
CA SER A 102 -1.69 10.61 -8.42
C SER A 102 -2.10 12.06 -8.70
N SER A 103 -2.48 12.38 -9.94
CA SER A 103 -2.85 13.73 -10.35
C SER A 103 -4.12 14.26 -9.65
N SER A 104 -5.10 13.38 -9.44
CA SER A 104 -6.35 13.72 -8.77
C SER A 104 -6.38 13.37 -7.29
N ARG A 105 -5.33 12.69 -6.79
CA ARG A 105 -5.21 12.15 -5.43
C ARG A 105 -6.42 11.28 -5.05
N LYS A 106 -6.93 10.52 -6.02
CA LYS A 106 -8.10 9.65 -5.84
C LYS A 106 -7.68 8.19 -5.75
N LEU A 107 -8.34 7.48 -4.85
CA LEU A 107 -8.25 6.04 -4.70
C LEU A 107 -9.63 5.43 -4.95
N GLU A 108 -9.73 4.53 -5.92
CA GLU A 108 -11.00 3.92 -6.35
C GLU A 108 -10.94 2.40 -6.21
N PRO A 109 -12.00 1.74 -5.68
CA PRO A 109 -12.00 0.29 -5.50
C PRO A 109 -12.15 -0.43 -6.84
N VAL A 110 -11.34 -1.46 -7.05
CA VAL A 110 -11.41 -2.36 -8.22
C VAL A 110 -11.90 -3.74 -7.80
N TYR A 111 -11.38 -4.26 -6.69
CA TYR A 111 -11.66 -5.61 -6.22
C TYR A 111 -11.59 -5.70 -4.71
N SER A 112 -12.41 -6.56 -4.12
CA SER A 112 -12.34 -6.91 -2.70
C SER A 112 -12.86 -8.33 -2.49
N LYS A 113 -12.05 -9.20 -1.89
CA LYS A 113 -12.47 -10.54 -1.50
C LYS A 113 -11.83 -10.95 -0.19
N MET A 114 -12.65 -11.45 0.72
CA MET A 114 -12.20 -12.11 1.94
C MET A 114 -12.10 -13.61 1.66
N ASP A 115 -10.98 -14.23 2.00
CA ASP A 115 -10.90 -15.68 2.01
C ASP A 115 -11.76 -16.24 3.15
N GLN A 116 -12.77 -17.04 2.78
CA GLN A 116 -13.69 -17.69 3.71
C GLN A 116 -13.23 -19.12 4.06
N SER A 117 -12.06 -19.54 3.59
CA SER A 117 -11.54 -20.85 3.92
C SER A 117 -11.30 -20.98 5.42
N ASP A 118 -11.60 -22.16 5.96
CA ASP A 118 -11.28 -22.54 7.34
C ASP A 118 -9.76 -22.62 7.56
N ARG A 119 -8.95 -22.54 6.49
CA ARG A 119 -7.50 -22.53 6.59
C ARG A 119 -7.05 -21.16 7.07
N GLU A 120 -6.18 -21.15 8.07
CA GLU A 120 -5.64 -19.91 8.61
C GLU A 120 -4.43 -19.42 7.81
N ILE A 121 -4.68 -19.05 6.55
CA ILE A 121 -3.66 -18.50 5.67
C ILE A 121 -3.81 -16.98 5.66
N VAL A 122 -2.79 -16.28 6.14
CA VAL A 122 -2.70 -14.82 6.12
C VAL A 122 -1.82 -14.38 4.96
N PRO A 123 -2.28 -13.47 4.08
CA PRO A 123 -1.46 -12.90 3.01
C PRO A 123 -0.18 -12.26 3.56
N LYS A 124 0.97 -12.52 2.92
CA LYS A 124 2.28 -11.96 3.30
C LYS A 124 3.03 -11.34 2.14
N ALA A 125 2.71 -11.73 0.91
CA ALA A 125 3.23 -11.10 -0.29
C ALA A 125 2.21 -11.14 -1.42
N LEU A 126 2.30 -10.14 -2.29
CA LEU A 126 1.44 -9.95 -3.45
C LEU A 126 2.31 -9.63 -4.66
N ALA A 127 1.91 -10.10 -5.83
CA ALA A 127 2.55 -9.74 -7.08
C ALA A 127 1.52 -9.66 -8.20
N PHE A 128 1.50 -8.54 -8.92
CA PHE A 128 0.73 -8.44 -10.16
C PHE A 128 1.44 -9.24 -11.25
N ASP A 129 0.66 -9.98 -12.03
CA ASP A 129 1.12 -10.56 -13.29
C ASP A 129 1.05 -9.54 -14.42
N THR A 130 1.85 -9.75 -15.45
CA THR A 130 1.92 -8.95 -16.68
C THR A 130 0.97 -9.45 -17.77
N ASN A 131 0.08 -10.39 -17.43
CA ASN A 131 -0.88 -10.97 -18.36
C ASN A 131 -2.04 -10.00 -18.70
N SER A 132 -2.79 -10.30 -19.75
CA SER A 132 -3.92 -9.45 -20.21
C SER A 132 -5.05 -9.37 -19.19
N GLU A 133 -5.25 -10.44 -18.42
CA GLU A 133 -6.28 -10.55 -17.38
C GLU A 133 -5.89 -9.82 -16.10
N GLN A 134 -4.67 -9.28 -16.04
CA GLN A 134 -4.22 -8.41 -14.98
C GLN A 134 -4.21 -9.09 -13.60
N ASP A 135 -3.89 -10.39 -13.57
CA ASP A 135 -3.98 -11.24 -12.40
C ASP A 135 -3.12 -10.77 -11.22
N LEU A 136 -3.52 -11.21 -10.02
CA LEU A 136 -2.81 -10.98 -8.77
C LEU A 136 -2.47 -12.31 -8.11
N TYR A 137 -1.18 -12.60 -7.96
CA TYR A 137 -0.71 -13.72 -7.16
C TYR A 137 -0.71 -13.34 -5.68
N VAL A 138 -1.27 -14.23 -4.86
CA VAL A 138 -1.34 -14.08 -3.41
C VAL A 138 -0.53 -15.19 -2.76
N PHE A 139 0.47 -14.80 -1.98
CA PHE A 139 1.29 -15.71 -1.19
C PHE A 139 0.99 -15.47 0.29
N GLY A 140 0.54 -16.52 0.97
CA GLY A 140 0.22 -16.46 2.39
C GLY A 140 1.06 -17.44 3.18
N LEU A 141 1.17 -17.15 4.48
CA LEU A 141 1.72 -18.08 5.46
C LEU A 141 0.58 -18.55 6.36
N TYR A 142 0.70 -19.79 6.82
CA TYR A 142 -0.12 -20.26 7.93
C TYR A 142 0.27 -19.47 9.18
N ASP A 143 -0.69 -18.86 9.85
CA ASP A 143 -0.47 -18.04 11.06
C ASP A 143 -0.41 -18.88 12.35
N GLY A 144 -0.69 -20.18 12.27
CA GLY A 144 -0.45 -21.12 13.35
C GLY A 144 -1.65 -21.40 14.26
N GLY A 145 -2.85 -20.91 13.97
CA GLY A 145 -4.01 -21.26 14.80
C GLY A 145 -4.72 -22.54 14.34
N LEU A 146 -5.40 -23.12 15.32
CA LEU A 146 -5.76 -24.53 15.41
C LEU A 146 -6.95 -24.93 14.51
#